data_AF-A0A024WNG8-F1
#
_entry.id   AF-A0A024WNG8-F1
#
_cell.length_a   1.000
_cell.length_b   1.000
_cell.length_c   1.000
_cell.angle_alpha   90.00
_cell.angle_beta   90.00
_cell.angle_gamma   90.00
#
_symmetry.space_group_name_H-M   'P 1'
#
loop_
_entity.id
_entity.type
_entity.pdbx_description
1 polymer ?
#
loop_
_entity_poly.entity_id
_entity_poly.type
_entity_poly.pdbx_seq_one_letter_code
_entity_poly.pdbx_strand_id
1 'polypeptide(L)'
;MNAFELRGHLICPFGLENINISSGVQYILIIEKETIFYKLLQSNYISTYGPTILITAKGFPDINTRQLLYEIQKRYRELKIFCLTDYDVYGLSIACTYASKNESKLYYVYDMSIENLHWLILFTPEEGIKKNVIKNTDLTKLTLKDIRILDNLCAKLKNNNKYSAAERNNWIENISNMKKFGVKYEIDAINDIEEHINNRIKELL
;
A
#
# COMPACT_ATOMS: atom_id res chain seq x y z
N MET A 1 -16.10 25.64 6.16
CA MET A 1 -14.69 25.80 5.78
C MET A 1 -14.33 24.59 4.94
N ASN A 2 -13.80 24.77 3.73
CA ASN A 2 -13.26 23.65 2.96
C ASN A 2 -12.09 23.07 3.77
N ALA A 3 -12.28 21.89 4.35
CA ALA A 3 -11.27 21.19 5.13
C ALA A 3 -10.17 20.54 4.25
N PHE A 4 -10.09 20.96 2.98
CA PHE A 4 -9.19 20.40 1.98
C PHE A 4 -7.95 21.28 1.85
N GLU A 5 -6.83 20.76 2.36
CA GLU A 5 -5.51 21.32 2.08
C GLU A 5 -4.99 20.73 0.77
N LEU A 6 -4.81 21.60 -0.24
CA LEU A 6 -4.38 21.21 -1.59
C LEU A 6 -2.87 21.34 -1.78
N ARG A 7 -2.16 22.08 -0.90
CA ARG A 7 -0.71 22.28 -1.04
C ARG A 7 0.10 21.07 -0.60
N GLY A 8 -0.53 20.15 0.15
CA GLY A 8 0.14 19.03 0.78
C GLY A 8 1.11 19.49 1.88
N HIS A 9 1.65 18.52 2.61
CA HIS A 9 2.64 18.76 3.65
C HIS A 9 3.75 17.74 3.57
N LEU A 10 4.98 18.19 3.85
CA LEU A 10 6.05 17.26 4.17
C LEU A 10 5.75 16.61 5.53
N ILE A 11 6.06 15.33 5.63
CA ILE A 11 5.89 14.59 6.88
C ILE A 11 6.92 15.11 7.90
N CYS A 12 6.44 15.49 9.08
CA CYS A 12 7.28 16.07 10.12
C CYS A 12 8.40 15.10 10.53
N PRO A 13 9.68 15.51 10.49
CA PRO A 13 10.80 14.64 10.85
C PRO A 13 11.02 14.52 12.37
N PHE A 14 10.34 15.33 13.17
CA PHE A 14 10.53 15.41 14.62
C PHE A 14 9.39 14.74 15.43
N GLY A 15 8.51 14.00 14.76
CA GLY A 15 7.32 13.42 15.35
C GLY A 15 6.11 14.35 15.34
N LEU A 16 4.96 13.79 15.70
CA LEU A 16 3.67 14.48 15.66
C LEU A 16 2.97 14.31 17.00
N GLU A 17 2.71 15.42 17.69
CA GLU A 17 2.02 15.41 18.99
C GLU A 17 0.50 15.34 18.81
N ASN A 18 -0.02 16.12 17.86
CA ASN A 18 -1.47 16.27 17.62
C ASN A 18 -1.80 15.96 16.16
N ILE A 19 -2.63 14.93 15.95
CA ILE A 19 -3.15 14.55 14.65
C ILE A 19 -4.67 14.65 14.70
N ASN A 20 -5.24 15.56 13.91
CA ASN A 20 -6.67 15.73 13.77
C ASN A 20 -7.07 15.43 12.32
N ILE A 21 -7.82 14.34 12.13
CA ILE A 21 -8.41 13.96 10.85
C ILE A 21 -9.89 14.34 10.86
N SER A 22 -10.36 14.93 9.76
CA SER A 22 -11.78 15.27 9.59
C SER A 22 -12.64 14.01 9.54
N SER A 23 -13.80 14.02 10.20
CA SER A 23 -14.70 12.85 10.33
C SER A 23 -15.24 12.32 9.00
N GLY A 24 -15.09 13.06 7.90
CA GLY A 24 -15.53 12.61 6.58
C GLY A 24 -14.53 11.69 5.86
N VAL A 25 -13.26 11.64 6.27
CA VAL A 25 -12.22 10.89 5.54
C VAL A 25 -12.55 9.40 5.51
N GLN A 26 -12.61 8.83 4.29
CA GLN A 26 -13.06 7.45 4.07
C GLN A 26 -11.92 6.43 4.26
N TYR A 27 -10.70 6.78 3.85
CA TYR A 27 -9.52 5.90 3.90
C TYR A 27 -8.23 6.69 3.73
N ILE A 28 -7.11 6.01 3.99
CA ILE A 28 -5.75 6.46 3.63
C ILE A 28 -5.23 5.61 2.48
N LEU A 29 -4.67 6.24 1.47
CA LEU A 29 -3.98 5.56 0.37
C LEU A 29 -2.49 5.92 0.39
N ILE A 30 -1.67 4.94 0.70
CA ILE A 30 -0.21 5.02 0.57
C ILE A 30 0.13 4.68 -0.88
N ILE A 31 0.86 5.56 -1.56
CA ILE A 31 1.34 5.36 -2.93
C ILE A 31 2.86 5.31 -2.90
N GLU A 32 3.43 4.17 -3.29
CA GLU A 32 4.89 3.99 -3.36
C GLU A 32 5.50 4.82 -4.49
N LYS A 33 4.91 4.74 -5.68
CA LYS A 33 5.45 5.37 -6.88
C LYS A 33 5.08 6.85 -7.01
N GLU A 34 6.11 7.69 -7.10
CA GLU A 34 5.96 9.15 -7.15
C GLU A 34 5.20 9.64 -8.41
N THR A 35 5.38 8.97 -9.56
CA THR A 35 4.65 9.30 -10.79
C THR A 35 3.15 9.14 -10.63
N ILE A 36 2.70 8.04 -10.03
CA ILE A 36 1.29 7.77 -9.74
C ILE A 36 0.76 8.75 -8.69
N PHE A 37 1.54 9.07 -7.65
CA PHE A 37 1.15 10.07 -6.67
C PHE A 37 0.86 11.42 -7.33
N TYR A 38 1.76 11.90 -8.19
CA TYR A 38 1.55 13.15 -8.93
C TYR A 38 0.38 13.08 -9.92
N LYS A 39 0.19 11.94 -10.58
CA LYS A 39 -0.95 11.72 -11.48
C LYS A 39 -2.28 11.88 -10.74
N LEU A 40 -2.42 11.28 -9.54
CA LEU A 40 -3.61 11.42 -8.70
C LEU A 40 -3.86 12.87 -8.24
N LEU A 41 -2.79 13.62 -7.96
CA LEU A 41 -2.91 15.04 -7.62
C LEU A 41 -3.39 15.86 -8.83
N GLN A 42 -2.82 15.63 -10.01
CA GLN A 42 -3.17 16.34 -11.24
C GLN A 42 -4.60 16.07 -11.72
N SER A 43 -5.13 14.88 -11.48
CA SER A 43 -6.51 14.51 -11.79
C SER A 43 -7.53 14.96 -10.74
N ASN A 44 -7.10 15.73 -9.72
CA ASN A 44 -7.92 16.16 -8.60
C ASN A 44 -8.62 14.98 -7.89
N TYR A 45 -7.91 13.85 -7.75
CA TYR A 45 -8.47 12.59 -7.24
C TYR A 45 -9.23 12.75 -5.91
N ILE A 46 -8.72 13.57 -4.97
CA ILE A 46 -9.33 13.79 -3.66
C ILE A 46 -10.70 14.47 -3.78
N SER A 47 -10.87 15.47 -4.66
CA SER A 47 -12.18 16.10 -4.85
C SER A 47 -13.14 15.24 -5.65
N THR A 48 -12.62 14.39 -6.54
CA THR A 48 -13.42 13.53 -7.42
C THR A 48 -13.92 12.27 -6.71
N TYR A 49 -13.06 11.63 -5.91
CA TYR A 49 -13.31 10.31 -5.31
C TYR A 49 -13.18 10.28 -3.78
N GLY A 50 -12.71 11.36 -3.16
CA GLY A 50 -12.55 11.46 -1.71
C GLY A 50 -13.86 11.79 -0.97
N PRO A 51 -13.77 12.32 0.26
CA PRO A 51 -12.54 12.71 1.00
C PRO A 51 -11.64 11.52 1.40
N THR A 52 -10.34 11.66 1.12
CA THR A 52 -9.28 10.67 1.42
C THR A 52 -7.96 11.37 1.74
N ILE A 53 -7.00 10.67 2.35
CA ILE A 53 -5.63 11.14 2.56
C ILE A 53 -4.69 10.33 1.66
N LEU A 54 -3.94 11.03 0.80
CA LEU A 54 -2.88 10.44 -0.02
C LEU A 54 -1.53 10.63 0.67
N ILE A 55 -0.74 9.57 0.79
CA ILE A 55 0.59 9.59 1.43
C ILE A 55 1.60 8.93 0.49
N THR A 56 2.80 9.47 0.38
CA THR A 56 3.91 8.81 -0.32
C THR A 56 5.20 8.94 0.49
N ALA A 57 5.99 7.86 0.51
CA ALA A 57 7.37 7.85 1.00
C ALA A 57 8.39 7.96 -0.14
N LYS A 58 7.94 8.12 -1.40
CA LYS A 58 8.76 8.10 -2.62
C LYS A 58 9.64 6.84 -2.71
N GLY A 59 8.99 5.67 -2.62
CA GLY A 59 9.66 4.37 -2.58
C GLY A 59 9.54 3.67 -1.22
N PHE A 60 10.67 3.23 -0.67
CA PHE A 60 10.68 2.38 0.53
C PHE A 60 10.20 3.11 1.79
N PRO A 61 9.47 2.44 2.71
CA PRO A 61 8.88 3.10 3.88
C PRO A 61 9.94 3.73 4.81
N ASP A 62 9.94 5.06 4.90
CA ASP A 62 10.78 5.79 5.86
C ASP A 62 10.17 5.82 7.27
N ILE A 63 10.99 6.17 8.25
CA ILE A 63 10.63 6.17 9.68
C ILE A 63 9.49 7.14 9.97
N ASN A 64 9.53 8.34 9.41
CA ASN A 64 8.59 9.41 9.70
C ASN A 64 7.21 9.08 9.14
N THR A 65 7.18 8.53 7.91
CA THR A 65 5.94 8.06 7.28
C THR A 65 5.31 6.93 8.08
N ARG A 66 6.10 5.96 8.54
CA ARG A 66 5.60 4.85 9.38
C ARG A 66 5.07 5.36 10.73
N GLN A 67 5.78 6.29 11.36
CA GLN A 67 5.35 6.89 12.63
C GLN A 67 4.03 7.66 12.47
N LEU A 68 3.88 8.47 11.42
CA LEU A 68 2.63 9.16 11.10
C LEU A 68 1.47 8.18 10.97
N LEU A 69 1.64 7.14 10.14
CA LEU A 69 0.59 6.15 9.89
C LEU A 69 0.21 5.36 11.16
N TYR A 70 1.21 4.99 11.97
CA TYR A 70 0.98 4.33 13.26
C TYR A 70 0.18 5.23 14.21
N GLU A 71 0.56 6.50 14.35
CA GLU A 71 -0.11 7.47 15.21
C GLU A 71 -1.54 7.80 14.73
N ILE A 72 -1.78 7.76 13.41
CA ILE A 72 -3.13 7.84 12.85
C ILE A 72 -3.95 6.60 13.23
N GLN A 73 -3.47 5.40 12.92
CA GLN A 73 -4.19 4.15 13.20
C GLN A 73 -4.53 4.00 14.68
N LYS A 74 -3.61 4.41 15.57
CA LYS A 74 -3.81 4.37 17.02
C LYS A 74 -4.99 5.23 17.47
N ARG A 75 -5.22 6.38 16.82
CA ARG A 75 -6.31 7.33 17.12
C ARG A 75 -7.60 7.03 16.36
N TYR A 76 -7.51 6.54 15.12
CA TYR A 76 -8.61 6.31 14.18
C TYR A 76 -8.58 4.86 13.70
N ARG A 77 -8.96 3.92 14.56
CA ARG A 77 -8.80 2.46 14.32
C ARG A 77 -9.69 1.94 13.20
N GLU A 78 -10.81 2.60 12.96
CA GLU A 78 -11.78 2.29 11.91
C GLU A 78 -11.31 2.70 10.51
N LEU A 79 -10.30 3.58 10.43
CA LEU A 79 -9.84 4.12 9.16
C LEU A 79 -9.00 3.08 8.41
N LYS A 80 -9.49 2.62 7.26
CA LYS A 80 -8.79 1.66 6.40
C LYS A 80 -7.57 2.31 5.75
N ILE A 81 -6.47 1.55 5.71
CA ILE A 81 -5.21 1.97 5.10
C ILE A 81 -4.89 1.01 3.96
N PHE A 82 -4.80 1.56 2.76
CA PHE A 82 -4.44 0.86 1.53
C PHE A 82 -3.01 1.21 1.13
N CYS A 83 -2.27 0.25 0.59
CA CYS A 83 -0.93 0.45 0.05
C CYS A 83 -0.91 0.05 -1.42
N LEU A 84 -0.76 1.03 -2.32
CA LEU A 84 -0.66 0.85 -3.75
C LEU A 84 0.82 0.88 -4.16
N THR A 85 1.27 -0.23 -4.74
CA THR A 85 2.64 -0.44 -5.23
C THR A 85 2.60 -1.21 -6.54
N ASP A 86 3.74 -1.34 -7.23
CA ASP A 86 3.88 -2.24 -8.37
C ASP A 86 3.46 -3.68 -8.02
N TYR A 87 2.89 -4.40 -8.99
CA TYR A 87 2.56 -5.82 -8.81
C TYR A 87 3.81 -6.67 -8.99
N ASP A 88 4.72 -6.58 -8.03
CA ASP A 88 5.95 -7.38 -7.99
C ASP A 88 6.37 -7.73 -6.54
N VAL A 89 7.49 -8.44 -6.42
CA VAL A 89 8.00 -8.88 -5.11
C VAL A 89 8.50 -7.73 -4.24
N TYR A 90 8.91 -6.62 -4.84
CA TYR A 90 9.43 -5.45 -4.14
C TYR A 90 8.29 -4.57 -3.63
N GLY A 91 7.25 -4.34 -4.44
CA GLY A 91 6.01 -3.69 -4.07
C GLY A 91 5.28 -4.44 -2.95
N LEU A 92 5.22 -5.78 -3.03
CA LEU A 92 4.72 -6.60 -1.91
C LEU A 92 5.59 -6.45 -0.65
N SER A 93 6.91 -6.46 -0.80
CA SER A 93 7.85 -6.27 0.33
C SER A 93 7.64 -4.92 1.01
N ILE A 94 7.44 -3.84 0.24
CA ILE A 94 7.15 -2.50 0.75
C ILE A 94 5.86 -2.49 1.59
N ALA A 95 4.79 -3.08 1.05
CA ALA A 95 3.53 -3.20 1.78
C ALA A 95 3.71 -4.03 3.07
N CYS A 96 4.45 -5.14 3.00
CA CYS A 96 4.77 -5.95 4.18
C CYS A 96 5.60 -5.19 5.22
N THR A 97 6.51 -4.29 4.81
CA THR A 97 7.31 -3.47 5.72
C THR A 97 6.44 -2.51 6.53
N TYR A 98 5.43 -1.89 5.91
CA TYR A 98 4.45 -1.07 6.63
C TYR A 98 3.67 -1.89 7.68
N ALA A 99 3.29 -3.12 7.35
CA ALA A 99 2.59 -4.04 8.26
C ALA A 99 3.52 -4.77 9.25
N SER A 100 4.85 -4.67 9.07
CA SER A 100 5.81 -5.52 9.78
C SER A 100 5.90 -5.21 11.26
N LYS A 101 5.46 -6.16 12.07
CA LYS A 101 5.45 -6.10 13.54
C LYS A 101 6.80 -6.40 14.21
N ASN A 102 7.92 -6.47 13.46
CA ASN A 102 9.19 -7.01 14.00
C ASN A 102 10.48 -6.68 13.21
N GLU A 103 10.65 -5.49 12.63
CA GLU A 103 12.00 -5.07 12.19
C GLU A 103 12.58 -4.02 13.14
N SER A 104 12.91 -4.47 14.35
CA SER A 104 13.89 -3.79 15.22
C SER A 104 15.29 -3.92 14.60
N LYS A 105 15.54 -3.24 13.47
CA LYS A 105 16.91 -2.89 13.09
C LYS A 105 17.38 -1.83 14.09
N LEU A 106 18.04 -2.21 15.20
CA LEU A 106 18.94 -1.43 16.10
C LEU A 106 18.60 0.02 16.52
N TYR A 107 17.58 0.66 15.95
CA TYR A 107 17.28 2.09 15.92
C TYR A 107 15.81 2.39 16.19
N TYR A 108 14.95 1.36 16.23
CA TYR A 108 13.52 1.51 16.52
C TYR A 108 13.25 1.20 17.99
N VAL A 109 12.77 2.20 18.73
CA VAL A 109 12.43 2.08 20.15
C VAL A 109 11.05 1.44 20.34
N TYR A 110 10.17 1.50 19.33
CA TYR A 110 8.77 1.03 19.40
C TYR A 110 8.30 0.30 18.14
N ASP A 111 7.31 -0.59 18.31
CA ASP A 111 6.62 -1.29 17.21
C ASP A 111 5.65 -0.31 16.51
N MET A 112 6.01 0.12 15.31
CA MET A 112 5.22 1.03 14.46
C MET A 112 4.54 0.28 13.31
N SER A 113 4.05 -0.93 13.59
CA SER A 113 3.32 -1.71 12.60
C SER A 113 1.93 -1.18 12.37
N ILE A 114 1.51 -1.22 11.11
CA ILE A 114 0.14 -0.89 10.70
C ILE A 114 -0.67 -2.17 10.64
N GLU A 115 -1.62 -2.33 11.55
CA GLU A 115 -2.57 -3.44 11.55
C GLU A 115 -3.56 -3.31 10.40
N ASN A 116 -4.07 -4.42 9.88
CA ASN A 116 -5.09 -4.43 8.82
C ASN A 116 -4.73 -3.57 7.58
N LEU A 117 -3.43 -3.42 7.26
CA LEU A 117 -2.99 -2.80 6.02
C LEU A 117 -3.39 -3.69 4.83
N HIS A 118 -4.02 -3.10 3.82
CA HIS A 118 -4.42 -3.80 2.61
C HIS A 118 -3.46 -3.46 1.47
N TRP A 119 -2.72 -4.45 0.95
CA TRP A 119 -1.99 -4.29 -0.29
C TRP A 119 -2.99 -4.24 -1.46
N LEU A 120 -3.11 -3.06 -2.07
CA LEU A 120 -4.15 -2.75 -3.05
C LEU A 120 -3.75 -3.28 -4.43
N ILE A 121 -4.07 -4.54 -4.69
CA ILE A 121 -3.94 -5.14 -6.02
C ILE A 121 -5.12 -4.69 -6.87
N LEU A 122 -4.88 -3.81 -7.85
CA LEU A 122 -5.91 -3.31 -8.76
C LEU A 122 -6.46 -4.43 -9.66
N PHE A 123 -5.57 -5.23 -10.24
CA PHE A 123 -5.93 -6.35 -11.09
C PHE A 123 -5.01 -7.54 -10.85
N THR A 124 -5.57 -8.74 -10.81
CA THR A 124 -4.75 -9.92 -11.10
C THR A 124 -4.27 -9.87 -12.56
N PRO A 125 -3.13 -10.48 -12.91
CA PRO A 125 -2.64 -10.45 -14.30
C PRO A 125 -3.67 -10.92 -15.34
N GLU A 126 -4.44 -11.97 -15.01
CA GLU A 126 -5.51 -12.48 -15.88
C GLU A 126 -6.66 -11.47 -16.05
N GLU A 127 -7.11 -10.84 -14.96
CA GLU A 127 -8.15 -9.79 -15.01
C GLU A 127 -7.69 -8.58 -15.82
N GLY A 128 -6.42 -8.17 -15.66
CA GLY A 128 -5.83 -7.03 -16.35
C GLY A 128 -5.81 -7.21 -17.86
N ILE A 129 -5.40 -8.40 -18.33
CA ILE A 129 -5.45 -8.76 -19.76
C ILE A 129 -6.91 -8.81 -20.24
N LYS A 130 -7.80 -9.48 -19.50
CA LYS A 130 -9.20 -9.66 -19.90
C LYS A 130 -9.93 -8.32 -20.06
N LYS A 131 -9.64 -7.35 -19.19
CA LYS A 131 -10.21 -6.00 -19.25
C LYS A 131 -9.45 -5.07 -20.21
N ASN A 132 -8.38 -5.55 -20.85
CA ASN A 132 -7.52 -4.78 -21.75
C ASN A 132 -6.92 -3.51 -21.10
N VAL A 133 -6.70 -3.55 -19.79
CA VAL A 133 -6.07 -2.46 -19.02
C VAL A 133 -4.56 -2.68 -18.85
N ILE A 134 -4.09 -3.91 -19.04
CA ILE A 134 -2.67 -4.31 -19.06
C ILE A 134 -2.44 -5.14 -20.32
N LYS A 135 -1.37 -4.87 -21.07
CA LYS A 135 -1.02 -5.66 -22.26
C LYS A 135 -0.11 -6.81 -21.88
N ASN A 136 -0.11 -7.88 -22.69
CA ASN A 136 0.81 -9.00 -22.51
C ASN A 136 2.30 -8.56 -22.54
N THR A 137 2.62 -7.47 -23.24
CA THR A 137 3.97 -6.89 -23.30
C THR A 137 4.42 -6.25 -21.99
N ASP A 138 3.49 -5.86 -21.14
CA ASP A 138 3.77 -5.19 -19.86
C ASP A 138 4.00 -6.22 -18.73
N LEU A 139 3.68 -7.48 -18.99
CA LEU A 139 3.89 -8.59 -18.06
C LEU A 139 5.30 -9.17 -18.22
N THR A 140 6.03 -9.25 -17.11
CA THR A 140 7.32 -9.95 -17.04
C THR A 140 7.24 -11.17 -16.14
N LYS A 141 7.91 -12.26 -16.52
CA LYS A 141 7.96 -13.48 -15.69
C LYS A 141 8.72 -13.23 -14.39
N LEU A 142 8.28 -13.86 -13.30
CA LEU A 142 9.05 -13.90 -12.07
C LEU A 142 10.37 -14.63 -12.28
N THR A 143 11.45 -14.06 -11.77
CA THR A 143 12.77 -14.67 -11.78
C THR A 143 12.95 -15.64 -10.62
N LEU A 144 13.98 -16.48 -10.65
CA LEU A 144 14.34 -17.31 -9.50
C LEU A 144 14.65 -16.49 -8.24
N LYS A 145 15.20 -15.27 -8.42
CA LYS A 145 15.44 -14.33 -7.32
C LYS A 145 14.12 -13.87 -6.70
N ASP A 146 13.14 -13.54 -7.53
CA ASP A 146 11.80 -13.13 -7.09
C ASP A 146 11.15 -14.24 -6.26
N ILE A 147 11.19 -15.49 -6.76
CA ILE A 147 10.65 -16.66 -6.04
C ILE A 147 11.30 -16.83 -4.67
N ARG A 148 12.63 -16.70 -4.57
CA ARG A 148 13.36 -16.78 -3.30
C ARG A 148 12.94 -15.68 -2.32
N ILE A 149 12.71 -14.45 -2.79
CA ILE A 149 12.22 -13.35 -1.95
C ILE A 149 10.84 -13.71 -1.39
N LEU A 150 9.94 -14.21 -2.23
CA LEU A 150 8.60 -14.63 -1.82
C LEU A 150 8.62 -15.79 -0.82
N ASP A 151 9.51 -16.78 -1.00
CA ASP A 151 9.72 -17.87 -0.03
C ASP A 151 10.16 -17.33 1.33
N ASN A 152 11.15 -16.43 1.34
CA ASN A 152 11.65 -15.81 2.57
C ASN A 152 10.57 -14.99 3.29
N LEU A 153 9.78 -14.21 2.55
CA LEU A 153 8.65 -13.46 3.11
C LEU A 153 7.60 -14.41 3.71
N CYS A 154 7.24 -15.48 3.00
CA CYS A 154 6.28 -16.48 3.47
C CYS A 154 6.77 -17.14 4.76
N ALA A 155 8.04 -17.55 4.82
CA ALA A 155 8.65 -18.13 6.02
C ALA A 155 8.64 -17.14 7.20
N LYS A 156 9.02 -15.87 6.97
CA LYS A 156 8.95 -14.81 7.99
C LYS A 156 7.54 -14.63 8.54
N LEU A 157 6.52 -14.60 7.68
CA LEU A 157 5.12 -14.43 8.07
C LEU A 157 4.59 -15.63 8.87
N LYS A 158 4.93 -16.85 8.45
CA LYS A 158 4.52 -18.09 9.15
C LYS A 158 5.10 -18.16 10.56
N ASN A 159 6.34 -17.72 10.74
CA ASN A 159 7.04 -17.75 12.03
C ASN A 159 6.70 -16.56 12.95
N ASN A 160 5.96 -15.56 12.47
CA ASN A 160 5.66 -14.37 13.25
C ASN A 160 4.29 -14.45 13.93
N ASN A 161 4.33 -14.73 15.23
CA ASN A 161 3.14 -14.88 16.08
C ASN A 161 2.42 -13.55 16.41
N LYS A 162 2.98 -12.40 16.03
CA LYS A 162 2.36 -11.08 16.31
C LYS A 162 1.24 -10.72 15.32
N TYR A 163 1.23 -11.31 14.13
CA TYR A 163 0.12 -11.14 13.20
C TYR A 163 -1.09 -11.92 13.67
N SER A 164 -2.28 -11.33 13.54
CA SER A 164 -3.53 -12.11 13.65
C SER A 164 -3.55 -13.21 12.59
N ALA A 165 -4.33 -14.27 12.83
CA ALA A 165 -4.46 -15.37 11.87
C ALA A 165 -5.01 -14.87 10.52
N ALA A 166 -5.96 -13.94 10.54
CA ALA A 166 -6.56 -13.35 9.35
C ALA A 166 -5.54 -12.54 8.54
N GLU A 167 -4.79 -11.63 9.18
CA GLU A 167 -3.75 -10.85 8.50
C GLU A 167 -2.68 -11.76 7.89
N ARG A 168 -2.23 -12.76 8.65
CA ARG A 168 -1.21 -13.70 8.19
C ARG A 168 -1.67 -14.49 6.96
N ASN A 169 -2.91 -14.99 6.99
CA ASN A 169 -3.48 -15.72 5.87
C ASN A 169 -3.61 -14.85 4.62
N ASN A 170 -4.08 -13.60 4.78
CA ASN A 170 -4.17 -12.63 3.68
C ASN A 170 -2.81 -12.38 3.01
N TRP A 171 -1.74 -12.15 3.78
CA TRP A 171 -0.40 -11.96 3.22
C TRP A 171 0.13 -13.23 2.53
N ILE A 172 -0.08 -14.41 3.12
CA ILE A 172 0.34 -15.69 2.52
C ILE A 172 -0.44 -15.97 1.24
N GLU A 173 -1.72 -15.63 1.19
CA GLU A 173 -2.56 -15.74 0.00
C GLU A 173 -2.04 -14.84 -1.13
N ASN A 174 -1.73 -13.58 -0.84
CA ASN A 174 -1.12 -12.65 -1.81
C ASN A 174 0.20 -13.21 -2.39
N ILE A 175 1.07 -13.77 -1.54
CA ILE A 175 2.31 -14.44 -1.98
C ILE A 175 2.00 -15.65 -2.87
N SER A 176 1.04 -16.48 -2.47
CA SER A 176 0.68 -17.71 -3.18
C SER A 176 0.08 -17.40 -4.55
N ASN A 177 -0.78 -16.39 -4.62
CA ASN A 177 -1.37 -15.90 -5.87
C ASN A 177 -0.31 -15.35 -6.81
N MET A 178 0.62 -14.51 -6.33
CA MET A 178 1.72 -14.02 -7.17
C MET A 178 2.59 -15.16 -7.73
N LYS A 179 2.92 -16.18 -6.91
CA LYS A 179 3.64 -17.37 -7.40
C LYS A 179 2.84 -18.15 -8.42
N LYS A 180 1.53 -18.32 -8.20
CA LYS A 180 0.62 -19.02 -9.11
C LYS A 180 0.57 -18.36 -10.48
N PHE A 181 0.42 -17.03 -10.53
CA PHE A 181 0.41 -16.30 -11.80
C PHE A 181 1.79 -16.25 -12.45
N GLY A 182 2.87 -16.23 -11.66
CA GLY A 182 4.23 -16.35 -12.17
C GLY A 182 4.72 -15.13 -12.95
N VAL A 183 4.02 -13.99 -12.85
CA VAL A 183 4.33 -12.75 -13.56
C VAL A 183 4.25 -11.54 -12.63
N LYS A 184 4.84 -10.43 -13.06
CA LYS A 184 4.85 -9.11 -12.43
C LYS A 184 4.61 -8.00 -13.45
N TYR A 185 4.12 -6.86 -12.99
CA TYR A 185 3.89 -5.68 -13.83
C TYR A 185 3.99 -4.37 -13.03
N GLU A 186 4.29 -3.27 -13.72
CA GLU A 186 4.31 -1.93 -13.15
C GLU A 186 2.92 -1.30 -13.20
N ILE A 187 2.51 -0.58 -12.14
CA ILE A 187 1.19 0.07 -12.11
C ILE A 187 1.08 1.23 -13.11
N ASP A 188 2.19 1.80 -13.59
CA ASP A 188 2.18 2.80 -14.67
C ASP A 188 1.66 2.24 -16.00
N ALA A 189 1.66 0.91 -16.19
CA ALA A 189 1.10 0.28 -17.38
C ALA A 189 -0.44 0.36 -17.44
N ILE A 190 -1.10 0.66 -16.30
CA ILE A 190 -2.56 0.72 -16.21
C ILE A 190 -3.05 2.09 -16.71
N ASN A 191 -3.83 2.06 -17.80
CA ASN A 191 -4.55 3.24 -18.26
C ASN A 191 -5.68 3.61 -17.29
N ASP A 192 -5.98 4.90 -17.17
CA ASP A 192 -7.07 5.43 -16.32
C ASP A 192 -7.06 4.88 -14.87
N ILE A 193 -5.86 4.69 -14.34
CA ILE A 193 -5.61 4.07 -13.02
C ILE A 193 -6.43 4.71 -11.89
N GLU A 194 -6.72 6.01 -11.98
CA GLU A 194 -7.49 6.76 -10.98
C GLU A 194 -8.90 6.18 -10.78
N GLU A 195 -9.62 5.90 -11.86
CA GLU A 195 -10.96 5.30 -11.76
C GLU A 195 -10.87 3.88 -11.18
N HIS A 196 -9.86 3.11 -11.60
CA HIS A 196 -9.64 1.75 -11.13
C HIS A 196 -9.28 1.67 -9.65
N ILE A 197 -8.46 2.60 -9.14
CA ILE A 197 -8.16 2.72 -7.71
C ILE A 197 -9.46 2.96 -6.93
N ASN A 198 -10.26 3.95 -7.34
CA ASN A 198 -11.52 4.26 -6.65
C ASN A 198 -12.48 3.06 -6.65
N ASN A 199 -12.69 2.42 -7.80
CA ASN A 199 -13.60 1.27 -7.91
C ASN A 199 -13.15 0.12 -7.02
N ARG A 200 -11.84 -0.19 -7.02
CA ARG A 200 -11.27 -1.24 -6.18
C ARG A 200 -11.41 -0.93 -4.69
N ILE A 201 -11.20 0.32 -4.28
CA ILE A 201 -11.36 0.72 -2.88
C ILE A 201 -12.82 0.61 -2.46
N LYS A 202 -13.79 1.01 -3.30
CA LYS A 202 -15.23 0.86 -3.00
C LYS A 202 -15.66 -0.59 -2.80
N GLU A 203 -15.04 -1.56 -3.48
CA GLU A 203 -15.28 -2.99 -3.26
C GLU A 203 -14.78 -3.48 -1.89
N LEU A 204 -13.78 -2.78 -1.32
CA LEU A 204 -13.07 -3.17 -0.10
C LEU A 204 -13.50 -2.37 1.14
N LEU A 205 -14.22 -1.26 0.97
CA LEU A 205 -14.79 -0.44 2.05
C LEU A 205 -16.05 -1.09 2.62
#